data_AF-V2Y032-F1
#
_entry.id   AF-V2Y032-F1
#
_cell.length_a   1.000
_cell.length_b   1.000
_cell.length_c   1.000
_cell.angle_alpha   90.00
_cell.angle_beta   90.00
_cell.angle_gamma   90.00
#
_symmetry.space_group_name_H-M   'P 1'
#
loop_
_entity.id
_entity.type
_entity.pdbx_description
1 polymer ?
#
loop_
_entity_poly.entity_id
_entity_poly.type
_entity_poly.pdbx_seq_one_letter_code
_entity_poly.pdbx_strand_id
1 'polypeptide(L)' 'MDYSIVWVRGHVEVYDWAGRFCFSADNEREAREELDLAA' A
#
# COMPACT_ATOMS: atom_id res chain seq x y z
N MET A 1 2.02 11.38 6.71
CA MET A 1 1.81 9.93 6.83
C MET A 1 2.82 9.26 5.92
N ASP A 2 3.74 8.48 6.47
CA ASP A 2 4.65 7.67 5.66
C ASP A 2 4.02 6.28 5.47
N TYR A 3 3.98 5.80 4.23
CA TYR A 3 3.42 4.51 3.88
C TYR A 3 4.46 3.72 3.09
N SER A 4 4.64 2.45 3.45
CA SER A 4 5.55 1.54 2.77
C SER A 4 4.78 0.62 1.84
N ILE A 5 5.13 0.61 0.56
CA ILE A 5 4.55 -0.29 -0.45
C ILE A 5 5.56 -1.40 -0.73
N VAL A 6 5.13 -2.66 -0.60
CA VAL A 6 5.99 -3.85 -0.71
C VAL A 6 5.40 -4.82 -1.73
N TRP A 7 6.21 -5.27 -2.70
CA TRP A 7 5.78 -6.30 -3.66
C TRP A 7 5.83 -7.70 -3.06
N VAL A 8 4.69 -8.39 -3.05
CA VAL A 8 4.52 -9.74 -2.52
C VAL A 8 3.81 -10.62 -3.54
N ARG A 9 4.54 -11.61 -4.08
CA ARG A 9 4.00 -12.72 -4.90
C ARG A 9 2.98 -12.33 -5.97
N GLY A 10 3.20 -11.20 -6.65
CA GLY A 10 2.38 -10.75 -7.78
C GLY A 10 1.37 -9.65 -7.47
N HIS A 11 1.27 -9.19 -6.23
CA HIS A 11 0.55 -7.98 -5.84
C HIS A 11 1.45 -7.11 -4.94
N VAL A 12 0.97 -5.93 -4.55
CA VAL A 12 1.61 -5.05 -3.57
C VAL A 12 0.82 -4.97 -2.28
N GLU A 13 1.52 -4.87 -1.17
CA GLU A 13 0.95 -4.65 0.16
C GLU A 13 1.39 -3.29 0.68
N VAL A 14 0.47 -2.56 1.32
CA VAL A 14 0.68 -1.23 1.87
C VAL A 14 0.66 -1.30 3.39
N TYR A 15 1.69 -0.72 3.99
CA TYR A 15 1.89 -0.69 5.43
C TYR A 15 1.96 0.75 5.93
N ASP A 16 1.43 1.01 7.12
CA ASP A 16 1.58 2.30 7.79
C ASP A 16 3.00 2.48 8.36
N TRP A 17 3.31 3.69 8.82
CA TRP A 17 4.56 4.03 9.49
C TRP A 17 4.85 3.16 10.73
N ALA A 18 3.84 2.54 11.34
CA ALA A 18 4.00 1.59 12.44
C ALA A 18 4.14 0.13 11.96
N GLY A 19 4.26 -0.10 10.66
CA GLY A 19 4.37 -1.43 10.05
C GLY A 19 3.07 -2.24 10.10
N ARG A 20 1.93 -1.59 10.33
CA ARG A 20 0.63 -2.26 10.32
C ARG A 20 0.14 -2.37 8.89
N PHE A 21 -0.33 -3.57 8.55
CA PHE A 21 -0.98 -3.81 7.27
C PHE A 21 -2.21 -2.92 7.14
N CYS A 22 -2.24 -2.07 6.12
CA CYS A 22 -3.40 -1.27 5.77
C CYS A 22 -4.27 -2.00 4.76
N PHE A 23 -3.70 -2.33 3.58
CA PHE A 23 -4.41 -3.01 2.50
C PHE A 23 -3.42 -3.56 1.46
N SER A 24 -3.90 -4.39 0.54
CA SER A 24 -3.15 -4.90 -0.62
C SER A 24 -3.82 -4.47 -1.91
N ALA A 25 -3.04 -4.24 -2.96
CA ALA A 25 -3.50 -3.93 -4.30
C ALA A 25 -2.73 -4.74 -5.34
N ASP A 26 -3.29 -5.01 -6.51
CA ASP A 26 -2.60 -5.80 -7.54
C ASP A 26 -1.36 -5.10 -8.11
N ASN A 27 -1.34 -3.76 -8.13
CA ASN A 27 -0.22 -2.97 -8.64
C ASN A 27 0.08 -1.75 -7.77
N GLU A 28 1.32 -1.23 -7.84
CA GLU A 28 1.72 0.02 -7.17
C GLU A 28 0.82 1.21 -7.52
N ARG A 29 0.25 1.23 -8.74
CA ARG A 29 -0.65 2.28 -9.18
C ARG A 29 -1.96 2.29 -8.40
N GLU A 30 -2.62 1.14 -8.29
CA GLU A 30 -3.83 1.00 -7.47
C GLU A 30 -3.53 1.29 -6.01
N ALA A 31 -2.40 0.81 -5.48
CA ALA A 31 -1.98 1.13 -4.12
C ALA A 31 -1.82 2.64 -3.89
N ARG A 32 -1.27 3.36 -4.87
CA ARG A 32 -1.10 4.81 -4.79
C ARG A 32 -2.42 5.57 -4.92
N GLU A 33 -3.30 5.14 -5.82
CA GLU A 33 -4.64 5.73 -6.00
C GLU A 33 -5.48 5.56 -4.72
N GLU A 34 -5.46 4.37 -4.12
CA GLU A 34 -6.14 4.12 -2.83
C GLU A 34 -5.50 4.91 -1.68
N LEU A 35 -4.17 5.04 -1.66
CA LEU A 35 -3.47 5.88 -0.67
C LEU A 35 -3.82 7.36 -0.79
N ASP A 36 -3.97 7.87 -2.02
CA ASP A 36 -4.38 9.25 -2.28
C ASP A 36 -5.84 9.49 -1.90
N LEU A 37 -6.72 8.51 -2.16
CA LEU A 37 -8.13 8.55 -1.75
C LEU A 37 -8.31 8.45 -0.22
N ALA A 38 -7.39 7.77 0.46
CA ALA A 38 -7.41 7.57 1.91
C ALA A 38 -6.67 8.65 2.71
N ALA A 39 -5.97 9.58 2.05
CA ALA A 39 -5.22 10.69 2.67
C ALA A 39 -6.09 11.90 2.98
#